data_AF-A0A2H8TRC3-F1
#
_entry.id   AF-A0A2H8TRC3-F1
#
_cell.length_a   1.000
_cell.length_b   1.000
_cell.length_c   1.000
_cell.angle_alpha   90.00
_cell.angle_beta   90.00
_cell.angle_gamma   90.00
#
_symmetry.space_group_name_H-M   'P 1'
#
loop_
_entity.id
_entity.type
_entity.pdbx_description
1 polymer ?
#
loop_
_entity_poly.entity_id
_entity_poly.type
_entity_poly.pdbx_seq_one_letter_code
_entity_poly.pdbx_strand_id
1 'polypeptide(L)'
;MWNEVKIVHGKPRHSQSQGSVERANRDVQEMLAAWMGDNNSSDWPSALRFIQFKKNRAFHSGIGRTPYEAMFGCTARIGLMSSNLPNDEIKEVITEEDLEKITNEPITEEDEIGNEIIEIVEKNSELDDRQENICIARKNSKKNLEKQGEKMMKLSKEKFPQLEIGLTVCVFIPNV
;
A
#
# COMPACT_ATOMS: atom_id res chain seq x y z
N MET A 1 16.64 22.70 -9.35
CA MET A 1 16.87 21.27 -9.02
C MET A 1 17.08 21.21 -7.53
N TRP A 2 16.45 20.29 -6.79
CA TRP A 2 16.63 20.20 -5.33
C TRP A 2 18.00 19.60 -5.01
N ASN A 3 18.86 20.39 -4.36
CA ASN A 3 20.27 20.04 -4.10
C ASN A 3 20.43 18.81 -3.19
N GLU A 4 19.40 18.44 -2.44
CA GLU A 4 19.38 17.29 -1.53
C GLU A 4 18.98 15.97 -2.20
N VAL A 5 18.47 16.01 -3.44
CA VAL A 5 17.99 14.81 -4.13
C VAL A 5 19.13 14.12 -4.88
N LYS A 6 19.51 12.93 -4.42
CA LYS A 6 20.47 12.07 -5.11
C LYS A 6 19.77 11.21 -6.16
N ILE A 7 20.07 11.45 -7.44
CA ILE A 7 19.61 10.60 -8.55
C ILE A 7 20.51 9.37 -8.66
N VAL A 8 19.93 8.18 -8.48
CA VAL A 8 20.62 6.90 -8.69
C VAL A 8 20.17 6.32 -10.03
N HIS A 9 21.10 6.18 -10.97
CA HIS A 9 20.82 5.65 -12.30
C HIS A 9 20.90 4.12 -12.30
N GLY A 10 19.89 3.48 -12.88
CA GLY A 10 19.92 2.04 -13.14
C GLY A 10 20.92 1.69 -14.25
N LYS A 11 21.37 0.43 -14.28
CA LYS A 11 22.20 -0.05 -15.39
C LYS A 11 21.39 -0.02 -16.69
N PRO A 12 21.97 0.48 -17.81
CA PRO A 12 21.31 0.41 -19.10
C PRO A 12 20.85 -1.02 -19.41
N ARG A 13 19.58 -1.18 -19.81
CA ARG A 13 18.99 -2.47 -20.24
C ARG A 13 19.03 -3.59 -19.19
N HIS A 14 19.01 -3.24 -17.89
CA HIS A 14 18.95 -4.23 -16.82
C HIS A 14 17.51 -4.39 -16.29
N SER A 15 16.68 -5.09 -17.08
CA SER A 15 15.25 -5.35 -16.83
C SER A 15 14.95 -5.87 -15.43
N GLN A 16 15.87 -6.63 -14.84
CA GLN A 16 15.70 -7.19 -13.50
C GLN A 16 15.57 -6.12 -12.39
N SER A 17 16.19 -4.95 -12.57
CA SER A 17 16.07 -3.82 -11.64
C SER A 17 14.82 -2.96 -11.87
N GLN A 18 14.17 -3.12 -13.03
CA GLN A 18 13.02 -2.33 -13.46
C GLN A 18 11.70 -3.13 -13.48
N GLY A 19 11.76 -4.46 -13.41
CA GLY A 19 10.58 -5.33 -13.51
C GLY A 19 9.51 -5.09 -12.44
N SER A 20 9.87 -4.52 -11.27
CA SER A 20 8.86 -4.12 -10.29
C SER A 20 8.02 -2.93 -10.77
N VAL A 21 8.68 -1.93 -11.38
CA VAL A 21 8.02 -0.75 -11.93
C VAL A 21 7.20 -1.14 -13.15
N GLU A 22 7.74 -2.00 -14.03
CA GLU A 22 7.02 -2.50 -15.20
C GLU A 22 5.72 -3.23 -14.83
N ARG A 23 5.76 -4.11 -13.82
CA ARG A 23 4.56 -4.79 -13.31
C ARG A 23 3.57 -3.81 -12.70
N ALA A 24 4.03 -2.87 -11.87
CA ALA A 24 3.16 -1.87 -11.26
C ALA A 24 2.48 -0.99 -12.32
N ASN A 25 3.21 -0.59 -13.36
CA ASN A 25 2.66 0.19 -14.47
C ASN A 25 1.60 -0.61 -15.24
N ARG A 26 1.83 -1.90 -15.49
CA ARG A 26 0.85 -2.78 -16.12
C ARG A 26 -0.44 -2.87 -15.29
N ASP A 27 -0.34 -3.11 -13.98
CA ASP A 27 -1.49 -3.16 -13.09
C ASP A 27 -2.32 -1.85 -13.16
N VAL A 28 -1.65 -0.70 -13.17
CA VAL A 28 -2.32 0.61 -13.26
C VAL A 28 -3.00 0.78 -14.62
N GLN A 29 -2.35 0.38 -15.71
CA GLN A 29 -2.94 0.42 -17.06
C GLN A 29 -4.19 -0.46 -17.16
N GLU A 30 -4.14 -1.69 -16.63
CA GLU A 30 -5.29 -2.59 -16.60
C GLU A 30 -6.45 -2.03 -15.76
N MET A 31 -6.14 -1.46 -14.58
CA MET A 31 -7.16 -0.80 -13.75
C MET A 31 -7.80 0.41 -14.44
N LEU A 32 -7.01 1.19 -15.17
CA LEU A 32 -7.50 2.33 -15.96
C LEU A 32 -8.39 1.85 -17.11
N ALA A 33 -7.97 0.82 -17.85
CA ALA A 33 -8.75 0.26 -18.95
C ALA A 33 -10.11 -0.25 -18.47
N ALA A 34 -10.14 -0.98 -17.34
CA ALA A 34 -11.39 -1.43 -16.73
C ALA A 34 -12.29 -0.26 -16.32
N TRP A 35 -11.74 0.74 -15.63
CA TRP A 35 -12.52 1.91 -15.20
C TRP A 35 -13.11 2.69 -16.38
N MET A 36 -12.33 2.89 -17.45
CA MET A 36 -12.80 3.59 -18.66
C MET A 36 -13.92 2.81 -19.36
N GLY A 37 -13.84 1.48 -19.38
CA GLY A 37 -14.90 0.61 -19.89
C GLY A 37 -16.18 0.69 -19.07
N ASP A 38 -16.08 0.64 -17.74
CA ASP A 38 -17.23 0.68 -16.83
C ASP A 38 -17.94 2.04 -16.83
N ASN A 39 -17.18 3.14 -17.00
CA ASN A 39 -17.71 4.50 -16.93
C ASN A 39 -17.98 5.13 -18.31
N ASN A 40 -17.69 4.41 -19.40
CA ASN A 40 -17.76 4.90 -20.77
C ASN A 40 -17.13 6.30 -20.94
N SER A 41 -15.97 6.52 -20.29
CA SER A 41 -15.31 7.81 -20.18
C SER A 41 -13.82 7.68 -20.48
N SER A 42 -13.26 8.68 -21.16
CA SER A 42 -11.84 8.82 -21.41
C SER A 42 -11.13 9.73 -20.40
N ASP A 43 -11.85 10.22 -19.38
CA ASP A 43 -11.31 11.08 -18.32
C ASP A 43 -10.53 10.27 -17.27
N TRP A 44 -9.46 9.63 -17.74
CA TRP A 44 -8.54 8.85 -16.93
C TRP A 44 -7.85 9.64 -15.80
N PRO A 45 -7.56 10.96 -15.92
CA PRO A 45 -6.97 11.71 -14.82
C PRO A 45 -7.85 11.72 -13.56
N SER A 46 -9.16 11.89 -13.72
CA SER A 46 -10.12 11.84 -12.59
C SER A 46 -10.18 10.47 -11.92
N ALA A 47 -9.92 9.40 -12.68
CA ALA A 47 -9.88 8.03 -12.18
C ALA A 47 -8.64 7.72 -11.33
N LEU A 48 -7.52 8.42 -11.56
CA LEU A 48 -6.21 8.11 -10.95
C LEU A 48 -6.26 8.03 -9.43
N ARG A 49 -6.97 8.95 -8.77
CA ARG A 49 -7.07 8.97 -7.31
C ARG A 49 -7.71 7.68 -6.77
N PHE A 50 -8.76 7.20 -7.42
CA PHE A 50 -9.45 5.97 -7.04
C PHE A 50 -8.59 4.75 -7.32
N ILE A 51 -7.91 4.71 -8.46
CA ILE A 51 -7.05 3.60 -8.87
C ILE A 51 -5.83 3.50 -7.97
N GLN A 52 -5.16 4.61 -7.68
CA GLN A 52 -4.05 4.66 -6.75
C GLN A 52 -4.47 4.11 -5.38
N PHE A 53 -5.62 4.56 -4.86
CA PHE A 53 -6.13 4.08 -3.58
C PHE A 53 -6.46 2.59 -3.61
N LYS A 54 -7.16 2.12 -4.65
CA LYS A 54 -7.49 0.70 -4.87
C LYS A 54 -6.22 -0.16 -4.93
N LYS A 55 -5.21 0.27 -5.69
CA LYS A 55 -3.93 -0.42 -5.83
C LYS A 55 -3.15 -0.46 -4.52
N ASN A 56 -3.11 0.64 -3.77
CA ASN A 56 -2.39 0.72 -2.50
C ASN A 56 -3.05 -0.04 -1.36
N ARG A 57 -4.36 -0.31 -1.46
CA ARG A 57 -5.12 -1.12 -0.49
C ARG A 57 -5.21 -2.59 -0.88
N ALA A 58 -4.82 -2.96 -2.10
CA ALA A 58 -4.78 -4.35 -2.51
C ALA A 58 -3.68 -5.10 -1.76
N PHE A 59 -3.98 -6.31 -1.26
CA PHE A 59 -2.99 -7.15 -0.61
C PHE A 59 -1.88 -7.53 -1.59
N HIS A 60 -0.63 -7.33 -1.20
CA HIS A 60 0.52 -7.68 -2.01
C HIS A 60 1.28 -8.86 -1.38
N SER A 61 1.17 -10.02 -2.02
CA SER A 61 1.70 -11.30 -1.52
C SER A 61 3.18 -11.29 -1.19
N GLY A 62 4.00 -10.55 -1.95
CA GLY A 62 5.44 -10.46 -1.70
C GLY A 62 5.83 -9.73 -0.42
N ILE A 63 5.03 -8.74 0.01
CA ILE A 63 5.26 -8.02 1.27
C ILE A 63 4.39 -8.57 2.42
N GLY A 64 3.37 -9.36 2.09
CA GLY A 64 2.46 -9.99 3.05
C GLY A 64 1.47 -9.01 3.70
N ARG A 65 1.23 -7.86 3.08
CA ARG A 65 0.26 -6.82 3.50
C ARG A 65 -0.05 -5.86 2.36
N THR A 66 -0.85 -4.83 2.61
CA THR A 66 -1.12 -3.78 1.62
C THR A 66 0.06 -2.80 1.54
N PRO A 67 0.36 -2.22 0.35
CA PRO A 67 1.34 -1.14 0.23
C PRO A 67 1.05 0.05 1.15
N TYR A 68 -0.24 0.37 1.39
CA TYR A 68 -0.66 1.42 2.31
C TYR A 68 -0.18 1.13 3.73
N GLU A 69 -0.47 -0.05 4.28
CA GLU A 69 -0.03 -0.45 5.63
C GLU A 69 1.51 -0.48 5.74
N ALA A 70 2.19 -0.92 4.69
CA ALA A 70 3.66 -0.92 4.68
C ALA A 70 4.25 0.51 4.71
N MET A 71 3.54 1.50 4.18
CA MET A 71 3.98 2.89 4.14
C MET A 71 3.61 3.65 5.40
N PHE A 72 2.37 3.48 5.88
CA PHE A 72 1.75 4.30 6.93
C PHE A 72 1.57 3.59 8.28
N GLY A 73 1.81 2.28 8.36
CA GLY A 73 1.71 1.51 9.61
C GLY A 73 0.29 1.17 10.04
N CYS A 74 -0.73 1.66 9.35
CA CYS A 74 -2.14 1.43 9.66
C CYS A 74 -2.93 0.98 8.43
N THR A 75 -4.13 0.44 8.66
CA THR A 75 -5.06 0.08 7.59
C THR A 75 -5.63 1.34 6.92
N ALA A 76 -5.88 1.26 5.62
CA ALA A 76 -6.47 2.37 4.88
C ALA A 76 -7.94 2.59 5.31
N ARG A 77 -8.27 3.80 5.77
CA ARG A 77 -9.64 4.19 6.15
C ARG A 77 -10.55 4.29 4.92
N ILE A 78 -11.76 3.76 5.01
CA ILE A 78 -12.79 3.74 3.98
C ILE A 78 -14.06 4.39 4.54
N GLY A 79 -14.11 5.72 4.54
CA GLY A 79 -15.27 6.48 5.02
C GLY A 79 -15.72 6.06 6.43
N LEU A 80 -17.03 6.13 6.67
CA LEU A 80 -17.65 5.78 7.96
C LEU A 80 -17.46 4.31 8.34
N MET A 81 -17.32 3.39 7.37
CA MET A 81 -17.06 1.96 7.63
C MET A 81 -15.72 1.68 8.32
N SER A 82 -14.85 2.67 8.37
CA SER A 82 -13.56 2.61 9.08
C SER A 82 -13.49 3.52 10.31
N SER A 83 -14.65 4.02 10.75
CA SER A 83 -14.79 4.70 12.03
C SER A 83 -15.03 3.66 13.14
N ASN A 84 -14.92 4.11 14.39
CA ASN A 84 -15.27 3.29 15.55
C ASN A 84 -16.79 3.23 15.80
N LEU A 85 -17.60 3.76 14.87
CA LEU A 85 -19.04 3.76 14.98
C LEU A 85 -19.60 2.36 14.70
N PRO A 86 -20.66 1.94 15.41
CA PRO A 86 -21.35 0.68 15.13
C PRO A 86 -21.84 0.62 13.67
N ASN A 87 -21.59 -0.52 13.01
CA ASN A 87 -22.01 -0.73 11.61
C ASN A 87 -23.53 -0.63 11.40
N ASP A 88 -24.33 -0.85 12.44
CA ASP A 88 -25.79 -0.74 12.34
C ASP A 88 -26.26 0.72 12.39
N GLU A 89 -25.59 1.58 13.16
CA GLU A 89 -25.86 3.03 13.16
C GLU A 89 -25.43 3.67 11.84
N ILE A 90 -24.28 3.27 11.27
CA ILE A 90 -23.80 3.79 9.97
C ILE A 90 -24.78 3.52 8.83
N LYS A 91 -25.54 2.41 8.87
CA LYS A 91 -26.54 2.09 7.82
C LYS A 91 -27.74 3.01 7.85
N GLU A 92 -28.07 3.57 9.01
CA GLU A 92 -29.23 4.43 9.22
C GLU A 92 -28.90 5.91 9.01
N VAL A 93 -27.61 6.29 8.97
CA VAL A 93 -27.18 7.65 8.67
C VAL A 93 -27.46 7.99 7.20
N ILE A 94 -28.36 8.95 6.99
CA ILE A 94 -28.71 9.46 5.66
C ILE A 94 -28.26 10.91 5.49
N THR A 95 -28.35 11.74 6.54
CA THR A 95 -27.97 13.17 6.49
C THR A 95 -26.85 13.50 7.47
N GLU A 96 -26.28 14.71 7.31
CA GLU A 96 -25.25 15.24 8.21
C GLU A 96 -25.77 15.36 9.64
N GLU A 97 -27.04 15.77 9.83
CA GLU A 97 -27.67 15.89 11.15
C GLU A 97 -27.83 14.54 11.86
N ASP A 98 -27.96 13.44 11.11
CA ASP A 98 -28.00 12.09 11.70
C ASP A 98 -26.63 11.65 12.18
N LEU A 99 -25.57 12.07 11.48
CA LEU A 99 -24.19 11.83 11.92
C LEU A 99 -23.87 12.66 13.18
N GLU A 100 -24.29 13.92 13.23
CA GLU A 100 -24.08 14.81 14.38
C GLU A 100 -24.71 14.29 15.67
N LYS A 101 -25.89 13.67 15.59
CA LYS A 101 -26.55 13.05 16.76
C LYS A 101 -25.77 11.87 17.33
N ILE A 102 -25.02 11.16 16.48
CA ILE A 102 -24.19 10.02 16.90
C ILE A 102 -22.89 10.52 17.54
N THR A 103 -22.37 11.68 17.09
CA THR A 103 -21.08 12.21 17.56
C THR A 103 -21.16 13.17 18.74
N ASN A 104 -22.30 13.84 18.95
CA ASN A 104 -22.45 14.88 19.97
C ASN A 104 -23.15 14.35 21.24
N GLU A 105 -22.41 13.68 22.12
CA GLU A 105 -22.77 13.64 23.55
C GLU A 105 -22.38 14.97 24.22
N PRO A 106 -23.16 15.50 25.19
CA PRO A 106 -22.92 16.83 25.76
C PRO A 106 -21.63 16.85 26.60
N ILE A 107 -20.64 17.61 26.14
CA ILE A 107 -19.37 17.89 26.82
C ILE A 107 -19.56 19.12 27.74
N THR A 108 -19.12 19.07 29.01
CA THR A 108 -19.21 20.21 29.95
C THR A 108 -17.93 21.07 29.93
N GLU A 109 -18.00 22.33 30.37
CA GLU A 109 -16.88 23.30 30.27
C GLU A 109 -15.60 22.89 31.04
N GLU A 110 -15.68 22.03 32.06
CA GLU A 110 -14.51 21.46 32.74
C GLU A 110 -13.82 20.36 31.91
N ASP A 111 -14.55 19.74 30.97
CA ASP A 111 -14.04 18.75 30.04
C ASP A 111 -13.27 19.39 28.89
N GLU A 112 -13.44 20.69 28.56
CA GLU A 112 -12.74 21.29 27.40
C GLU A 112 -11.22 21.37 27.59
N ILE A 113 -10.74 21.85 28.74
CA ILE A 113 -9.30 21.96 29.03
C ILE A 113 -8.69 20.58 29.28
N GLY A 114 -9.46 19.68 29.92
CA GLY A 114 -9.09 18.28 30.10
C GLY A 114 -8.97 17.54 28.78
N ASN A 115 -9.95 17.69 27.89
CA ASN A 115 -9.97 17.11 26.56
C ASN A 115 -8.88 17.68 25.64
N GLU A 116 -8.53 18.97 25.76
CA GLU A 116 -7.45 19.54 24.96
C GLU A 116 -6.07 18.98 25.38
N ILE A 117 -5.82 18.83 26.69
CA ILE A 117 -4.59 18.20 27.19
C ILE A 117 -4.58 16.69 26.88
N ILE A 118 -5.71 15.99 27.06
CA ILE A 118 -5.86 14.58 26.71
C ILE A 118 -5.66 14.39 25.21
N GLU A 119 -6.28 15.20 24.34
CA GLU A 119 -6.09 15.15 22.89
C GLU A 119 -4.63 15.36 22.51
N ILE A 120 -3.91 16.29 23.14
CA ILE A 120 -2.50 16.54 22.83
C ILE A 120 -1.65 15.35 23.28
N VAL A 121 -1.92 14.78 24.46
CA VAL A 121 -1.21 13.60 24.96
C VAL A 121 -1.52 12.36 24.10
N GLU A 122 -2.78 12.14 23.74
CA GLU A 122 -3.23 11.07 22.85
C GLU A 122 -2.67 11.23 21.43
N LYS A 123 -2.68 12.44 20.86
CA LYS A 123 -2.04 12.70 19.56
C LYS A 123 -0.55 12.42 19.61
N ASN A 124 0.13 12.79 20.69
CA ASN A 124 1.57 12.53 20.83
C ASN A 124 1.87 11.03 21.03
N SER A 125 1.07 10.30 21.81
CA SER A 125 1.22 8.84 21.94
C SER A 125 0.86 8.13 20.63
N GLU A 126 -0.21 8.54 19.96
CA GLU A 126 -0.63 7.99 18.66
C GLU A 126 0.41 8.25 17.57
N LEU A 127 1.12 9.39 17.60
CA LEU A 127 2.24 9.66 16.72
C LEU A 127 3.44 8.73 16.97
N ASP A 128 3.77 8.45 18.23
CA ASP A 128 4.87 7.53 18.59
C ASP A 128 4.50 6.08 18.23
N ASP A 129 3.29 5.65 18.58
CA ASP A 129 2.71 4.36 18.21
C ASP A 129 2.66 4.19 16.69
N ARG A 130 2.32 5.24 15.94
CA ARG A 130 2.28 5.20 14.47
C ARG A 130 3.67 5.04 13.87
N GLN A 131 4.69 5.73 14.39
CA GLN A 131 6.06 5.58 13.93
C GLN A 131 6.59 4.17 14.21
N GLU A 132 6.28 3.62 15.38
CA GLU A 132 6.61 2.25 15.74
C GLU A 132 5.92 1.26 14.79
N ASN A 133 4.61 1.43 14.54
CA ASN A 133 3.83 0.61 13.62
C ASN A 133 4.40 0.64 12.20
N ILE A 134 4.81 1.82 11.70
CA ILE A 134 5.51 1.95 10.41
C ILE A 134 6.80 1.13 10.40
N CYS A 135 7.61 1.24 11.46
CA CYS A 135 8.87 0.51 11.58
C CYS A 135 8.63 -1.00 11.59
N ILE A 136 7.67 -1.49 12.37
CA ILE A 136 7.29 -2.91 12.46
C ILE A 136 6.80 -3.39 11.10
N ALA A 137 5.91 -2.64 10.45
CA ALA A 137 5.41 -2.97 9.12
C ALA A 137 6.58 -3.09 8.14
N ARG A 138 7.43 -2.08 8.00
CA ARG A 138 8.57 -2.13 7.07
C ARG A 138 9.52 -3.29 7.35
N LYS A 139 9.85 -3.56 8.62
CA LYS A 139 10.69 -4.71 9.02
C LYS A 139 10.06 -6.04 8.57
N ASN A 140 8.76 -6.22 8.80
CA ASN A 140 8.05 -7.44 8.41
C ASN A 140 7.95 -7.58 6.88
N SER A 141 7.69 -6.49 6.15
CA SER A 141 7.67 -6.49 4.68
C SER A 141 9.02 -6.89 4.11
N LYS A 142 10.12 -6.37 4.67
CA LYS A 142 11.48 -6.73 4.27
C LYS A 142 11.74 -8.23 4.46
N LYS A 143 11.40 -8.79 5.62
CA LYS A 143 11.55 -10.24 5.90
C LYS A 143 10.77 -11.10 4.89
N ASN A 144 9.58 -10.69 4.49
CA ASN A 144 8.78 -11.42 3.50
C ASN A 144 9.41 -11.40 2.10
N LEU A 145 9.96 -10.26 1.70
CA LEU A 145 10.68 -10.13 0.43
C LEU A 145 11.97 -10.98 0.42
N GLU A 146 12.71 -11.03 1.53
CA GLU A 146 13.88 -11.89 1.69
C GLU A 146 13.50 -13.36 1.52
N LYS A 147 12.45 -13.83 2.21
CA LYS A 147 11.91 -15.19 2.05
C LYS A 147 11.49 -15.49 0.61
N GLN A 148 10.90 -14.52 -0.09
CA GLN A 148 10.52 -14.70 -1.49
C GLN A 148 11.78 -14.84 -2.39
N GLY A 149 12.81 -14.04 -2.14
CA GLY A 149 14.10 -14.15 -2.81
C GLY A 149 14.76 -15.52 -2.58
N GLU A 150 14.74 -16.03 -1.36
CA GLU A 150 15.24 -17.37 -1.03
C GLU A 150 14.48 -18.47 -1.78
N LYS A 151 13.15 -18.38 -1.84
CA LYS A 151 12.32 -19.32 -2.62
C LYS A 151 12.66 -19.27 -4.10
N MET A 152 12.83 -18.08 -4.67
CA MET A 152 13.22 -17.91 -6.07
C MET A 152 14.60 -18.52 -6.34
N MET A 153 15.56 -18.32 -5.45
CA MET A 153 16.90 -18.93 -5.55
C MET A 153 16.85 -20.45 -5.47
N LYS A 154 16.04 -20.99 -4.56
CA LYS A 154 15.84 -22.44 -4.44
C LYS A 154 15.26 -23.04 -5.72
N LEU A 155 14.16 -22.46 -6.22
CA LEU A 155 13.53 -22.86 -7.49
C LEU A 155 14.49 -22.79 -8.68
N SER A 156 15.32 -21.75 -8.75
CA SER A 156 16.33 -21.62 -9.82
C SER A 156 17.38 -22.71 -9.75
N LYS A 157 17.88 -23.06 -8.55
CA LYS A 157 18.87 -24.14 -8.38
C LYS A 157 18.30 -25.51 -8.68
N GLU A 158 17.03 -25.74 -8.35
CA GLU A 158 16.31 -26.97 -8.71
C GLU A 158 16.08 -27.08 -10.22
N LYS A 159 15.70 -25.97 -10.88
CA LYS A 159 15.45 -25.94 -12.33
C LYS A 159 16.72 -26.01 -13.17
N PHE A 160 17.81 -25.41 -12.68
CA PHE A 160 19.09 -25.31 -13.36
C PHE A 160 20.19 -25.86 -12.44
N PRO A 161 20.44 -27.17 -12.46
CA PRO A 161 21.48 -27.77 -11.63
C PRO A 161 22.85 -27.24 -12.01
N GLN A 162 23.81 -27.30 -11.07
CA GLN A 162 25.19 -26.91 -11.37
C GLN A 162 25.77 -27.82 -12.45
N LEU A 163 26.33 -27.20 -13.48
CA LEU A 163 26.93 -27.86 -14.63
C LEU A 163 28.45 -27.68 -14.57
N GLU A 164 29.18 -28.68 -15.01
CA GLU A 164 30.63 -28.60 -15.18
C GLU A 164 31.00 -27.61 -16.30
N ILE A 165 32.13 -26.93 -16.10
CA ILE A 165 32.66 -25.98 -17.08
C ILE A 165 33.05 -26.76 -18.34
N GLY A 166 32.46 -26.39 -19.49
CA GLY A 166 32.69 -27.05 -20.78
C GLY A 166 31.48 -27.81 -21.33
N LEU A 167 30.40 -27.92 -20.56
CA LEU A 167 29.14 -28.51 -21.04
C LEU A 167 28.38 -27.55 -21.97
N THR A 168 27.99 -28.05 -23.14
CA THR A 168 27.09 -27.32 -24.05
C THR A 168 25.66 -27.42 -23.54
N VAL A 169 24.99 -26.28 -23.40
CA VAL A 169 23.58 -26.20 -23.01
C VAL A 169 22.75 -25.43 -24.05
N CYS A 170 21.56 -25.94 -24.36
CA CYS A 170 20.56 -25.22 -25.12
C CYS A 170 19.68 -24.41 -24.17
N VAL A 171 19.77 -23.08 -24.25
CA VAL A 171 18.91 -22.17 -23.50
C VAL A 171 17.81 -21.70 -24.43
N PHE A 172 16.55 -21.91 -24.04
CA PHE A 172 15.40 -21.42 -24.80
C PHE A 172 15.29 -19.91 -24.62
N ILE A 173 15.37 -19.15 -25.71
CA ILE A 173 15.13 -17.71 -25.70
C ILE A 173 13.61 -17.53 -25.88
N PRO A 174 12.89 -16.97 -24.89
CA PRO A 174 11.47 -16.71 -25.04
C PRO A 174 11.25 -15.67 -26.16
N ASN A 175 10.25 -15.91 -27.00
CA ASN A 175 9.80 -14.93 -27.98
C ASN A 175 9.22 -13.72 -27.23
N VAL A 176 9.76 -12.54 -27.53
CA VAL A 176 9.34 -11.25 -26.97
C VAL A 176 8.06 -10.79 -27.65
#